data_AF-A0A9D5RQM8-F1
#
_entry.id   AF-A0A9D5RQM8-F1
#
_cell.length_a   1.000
_cell.length_b   1.000
_cell.length_c   1.000
_cell.angle_alpha   90.00
_cell.angle_beta   90.00
_cell.angle_gamma   90.00
#
_symmetry.space_group_name_H-M   'P 1'
#
loop_
_entity.id
_entity.type
_entity.pdbx_description
1 polymer ?
#
loop_
_entity_poly.entity_id
_entity_poly.type
_entity_poly.pdbx_seq_one_letter_code
_entity_poly.pdbx_strand_id
1 'polypeptide(L)'
;MRKNNIPKKVLTYCALLSIAISSYGCSKKSDDTTDLDITYVSPSYVVDMNNPKEVVGLCTNVFVGYTEEMTGTSYRLEMPYTCYNVKVIDNIKGDLPLDSTIKLNKEGGISKDSSYYIFLENDYLPDVGKYYVFNTRERIEDNSYTASGVNCVVLIDDIDMQSDISDIKPDNSNLQNGGSIDQENDNKLMNSGIYQLYLDAYKNQIAFDPNK
;
A
#
# COMPACT_ATOMS: atom_id res chain seq x y z
N MET A 1 -68.26 16.17 -58.33
CA MET A 1 -67.68 17.14 -57.37
C MET A 1 -66.83 16.38 -56.35
N ARG A 2 -65.55 16.73 -56.29
CA ARG A 2 -64.49 16.03 -55.54
C ARG A 2 -64.57 16.43 -54.05
N LYS A 3 -64.73 15.48 -53.13
CA LYS A 3 -64.40 15.66 -51.70
C LYS A 3 -63.65 14.44 -51.19
N ASN A 4 -62.61 14.73 -50.44
CA ASN A 4 -61.40 13.94 -50.33
C ASN A 4 -61.56 12.75 -49.38
N ASN A 5 -61.10 11.59 -49.84
CA ASN A 5 -60.70 10.48 -48.98
C ASN A 5 -59.34 10.83 -48.35
N ILE A 6 -59.14 10.50 -47.08
CA ILE A 6 -57.93 9.83 -46.58
C ILE A 6 -58.22 9.26 -45.17
N PRO A 7 -57.67 8.09 -44.82
CA PRO A 7 -58.21 7.17 -43.83
C PRO A 7 -57.73 7.43 -42.39
N LYS A 8 -58.55 7.02 -41.42
CA LYS A 8 -58.33 7.12 -39.96
C LYS A 8 -57.21 6.19 -39.44
N LYS A 9 -55.96 6.42 -39.86
CA LYS A 9 -54.78 5.70 -39.32
C LYS A 9 -53.58 6.63 -39.08
N VAL A 10 -53.74 7.74 -38.36
CA VAL A 10 -52.57 8.51 -37.83
C VAL A 10 -52.95 9.27 -36.54
N LEU A 11 -53.71 8.64 -35.64
CA LEU A 11 -53.99 9.26 -34.33
C LEU A 11 -53.44 8.34 -33.24
N THR A 12 -52.52 8.89 -32.44
CA THR A 12 -51.90 8.35 -31.20
C THR A 12 -50.54 7.66 -31.35
N TYR A 13 -49.53 8.40 -31.82
CA TYR A 13 -48.12 8.17 -31.44
C TYR A 13 -47.37 9.52 -31.41
N CYS A 14 -47.71 10.36 -30.44
CA CYS A 14 -47.01 11.62 -30.15
C CYS A 14 -47.07 11.89 -28.63
N ALA A 15 -46.57 10.95 -27.84
CA ALA A 15 -46.31 11.15 -26.41
C ALA A 15 -44.79 11.28 -26.20
N LEU A 16 -44.16 12.24 -26.86
CA LEU A 16 -42.79 12.68 -26.57
C LEU A 16 -42.69 14.16 -26.93
N LEU A 17 -43.07 15.03 -26.01
CA LEU A 17 -42.60 16.41 -26.02
C LEU A 17 -42.62 16.98 -24.59
N SER A 18 -41.40 17.27 -24.13
CA SER A 18 -41.02 18.34 -23.20
C SER A 18 -41.63 18.34 -21.79
N ILE A 19 -40.81 17.97 -20.80
CA ILE A 19 -40.22 18.91 -19.83
C ILE A 19 -38.82 18.37 -19.48
N ALA A 20 -37.80 18.93 -20.12
CA ALA A 20 -36.43 18.88 -19.62
C ALA A 20 -36.25 20.12 -18.75
N ILE A 21 -36.42 19.99 -17.43
CA ILE A 21 -35.86 20.94 -16.48
C ILE A 21 -34.48 20.38 -16.14
N SER A 22 -33.50 20.83 -16.91
CA SER A 22 -32.10 20.76 -16.55
C SER A 22 -31.87 21.63 -15.32
N SER A 23 -32.00 21.06 -14.13
CA SER A 23 -31.31 21.58 -12.96
C SER A 23 -29.82 21.38 -13.18
N TYR A 24 -29.17 22.38 -13.79
CA TYR A 24 -27.74 22.59 -13.67
C TYR A 24 -27.45 22.92 -12.20
N GLY A 25 -27.48 21.88 -11.36
CA GLY A 25 -26.72 21.86 -10.13
C GLY A 25 -25.26 21.80 -10.56
N CYS A 26 -24.63 22.96 -10.64
CA CYS A 26 -23.19 23.08 -10.69
C CYS A 26 -22.66 22.42 -9.42
N SER A 27 -22.35 21.12 -9.47
CA SER A 27 -21.49 20.51 -8.48
C SER A 27 -20.16 21.23 -8.62
N LYS A 28 -19.94 22.24 -7.77
CA LYS A 28 -18.60 22.56 -7.33
C LYS A 28 -18.02 21.23 -6.88
N LYS A 29 -17.07 20.70 -7.65
CA LYS A 29 -16.03 19.88 -7.05
C LYS A 29 -15.40 20.81 -6.01
N SER A 30 -15.75 20.62 -4.76
CA SER A 30 -14.93 21.09 -3.67
C SER A 30 -13.65 20.24 -3.77
N ASP A 31 -12.63 20.81 -4.42
CA ASP A 31 -11.26 20.57 -3.98
C ASP A 31 -11.14 21.18 -2.57
N ASP A 32 -11.79 20.53 -1.59
CA ASP A 32 -11.43 20.67 -0.19
C ASP A 32 -10.51 19.49 0.11
N THR A 33 -9.37 19.44 -0.59
CA THR A 33 -8.19 18.88 0.04
C THR A 33 -7.75 19.94 1.04
N THR A 34 -8.33 19.93 2.24
CA THR A 34 -7.71 20.60 3.37
C THR A 34 -6.32 19.99 3.50
N ASP A 35 -5.31 20.73 3.07
CA ASP A 35 -3.91 20.36 3.30
C ASP A 35 -3.72 20.43 4.82
N LEU A 36 -3.77 19.27 5.46
CA LEU A 36 -3.66 19.17 6.90
C LEU A 36 -2.20 19.40 7.27
N ASP A 37 -1.97 20.18 8.33
CA ASP A 37 -0.62 20.43 8.83
C ASP A 37 0.08 19.11 9.17
N ILE A 38 1.41 19.09 9.01
CA ILE A 38 2.26 17.96 9.40
C ILE A 38 3.10 18.38 10.60
N THR A 39 3.01 17.60 11.67
CA THR A 39 3.89 17.69 12.83
C THR A 39 4.92 16.58 12.80
N TYR A 40 6.19 16.94 12.99
CA TYR A 40 7.28 15.98 13.11
C TYR A 40 7.68 15.79 14.57
N VAL A 41 7.95 14.54 14.94
CA VAL A 41 8.52 14.15 16.22
C VAL A 41 9.94 13.68 15.97
N SER A 42 10.92 14.23 16.68
CA SER A 42 12.32 13.78 16.63
C SER A 42 12.51 12.59 17.59
N PRO A 43 12.67 11.35 17.09
CA PRO A 43 12.83 10.17 17.94
C PRO A 43 14.27 10.02 18.43
N SER A 44 14.44 9.40 19.60
CA SER A 44 15.74 8.89 20.06
C SER A 44 15.76 7.37 19.91
N TYR A 45 16.80 6.85 19.26
CA TYR A 45 16.94 5.43 19.01
C TYR A 45 18.04 4.81 19.89
N VAL A 46 17.84 3.55 20.27
CA VAL A 46 18.83 2.75 21.01
C VAL A 46 19.93 2.18 20.10
N VAL A 47 19.74 2.27 18.79
CA VAL A 47 20.67 1.81 17.75
C VAL A 47 20.78 2.86 16.65
N ASP A 48 21.81 2.78 15.81
CA ASP A 48 21.90 3.59 14.61
C ASP A 48 20.93 3.08 13.54
N MET A 49 19.81 3.78 13.36
CA MET A 49 18.80 3.40 12.38
C MET A 49 19.26 3.58 10.93
N ASN A 50 20.40 4.24 10.67
CA ASN A 50 21.00 4.31 9.34
C ASN A 50 21.97 3.15 9.06
N ASN A 51 22.22 2.28 10.05
CA ASN A 51 23.01 1.07 9.89
C ASN A 51 22.07 -0.15 9.77
N PRO A 52 21.89 -0.72 8.56
CA PRO A 52 20.98 -1.87 8.36
C PRO A 52 21.29 -3.06 9.26
N LYS A 53 22.55 -3.28 9.64
CA LYS A 53 22.97 -4.39 10.53
C LYS A 53 22.38 -4.26 11.93
N GLU A 54 22.26 -3.03 12.43
CA GLU A 54 21.66 -2.75 13.73
C GLU A 54 20.13 -2.77 13.66
N VAL A 55 19.54 -2.21 12.60
CA VAL A 55 18.08 -2.24 12.38
C VAL A 55 17.57 -3.68 12.30
N VAL A 56 18.23 -4.53 11.51
CA VAL A 56 17.89 -5.96 11.40
C VAL A 56 18.09 -6.67 12.74
N GLY A 57 19.15 -6.33 13.46
CA GLY A 57 19.44 -6.87 14.80
C GLY A 57 18.36 -6.57 15.84
N LEU A 58 17.73 -5.40 15.75
CA LEU A 58 16.62 -4.96 16.62
C LEU A 58 15.28 -5.65 16.32
N CYS A 59 15.10 -6.18 15.10
CA CYS A 59 13.81 -6.68 14.62
C CYS A 59 13.64 -8.19 14.81
N THR A 60 12.40 -8.65 14.97
CA THR A 60 12.08 -10.09 15.04
C THR A 60 11.96 -10.69 13.65
N ASN A 61 11.34 -9.95 12.72
CA ASN A 61 11.14 -10.38 11.33
C ASN A 61 11.65 -9.30 10.37
N VAL A 62 12.31 -9.74 9.30
CA VAL A 62 12.71 -8.90 8.17
C VAL A 62 12.30 -9.62 6.90
N PHE A 63 11.45 -9.01 6.10
CA PHE A 63 10.84 -9.69 4.96
C PHE A 63 10.56 -8.72 3.82
N VAL A 64 10.50 -9.24 2.59
CA VAL A 64 9.98 -8.52 1.44
C VAL A 64 8.47 -8.64 1.47
N GLY A 65 7.76 -7.52 1.40
CA GLY A 65 6.31 -7.49 1.40
C GLY A 65 5.75 -6.58 0.31
N TYR A 66 4.58 -6.97 -0.19
CA TYR A 66 3.75 -6.14 -1.06
C TYR A 66 2.63 -5.49 -0.25
N THR A 67 2.50 -4.17 -0.34
CA THR A 67 1.49 -3.43 0.42
C THR A 67 0.15 -3.48 -0.32
N GLU A 68 -0.79 -4.29 0.16
CA GLU A 68 -2.06 -4.55 -0.53
C GLU A 68 -3.09 -3.44 -0.29
N GLU A 69 -3.22 -2.99 0.95
CA GLU A 69 -4.19 -1.97 1.33
C GLU A 69 -3.80 -1.25 2.63
N MET A 70 -4.22 0.01 2.75
CA MET A 70 -4.27 0.74 4.02
C MET A 70 -5.62 0.49 4.69
N THR A 71 -5.62 -0.13 5.86
CA THR A 71 -6.83 -0.59 6.56
C THR A 71 -7.34 0.39 7.61
N GLY A 72 -6.56 1.43 7.94
CA GLY A 72 -6.97 2.51 8.83
C GLY A 72 -5.83 3.04 9.69
N THR A 73 -6.16 3.52 10.88
CA THR A 73 -5.18 4.04 11.85
C THR A 73 -5.55 3.53 13.25
N SER A 74 -4.56 2.98 13.95
CA SER A 74 -4.65 2.67 15.37
C SER A 74 -3.85 3.68 16.17
N TYR A 75 -4.12 3.79 17.48
CA TYR A 75 -3.48 4.78 18.34
C TYR A 75 -2.89 4.11 19.56
N ARG A 76 -1.63 4.44 19.87
CA ARG A 76 -0.97 4.07 21.13
C ARG A 76 -0.68 5.35 21.88
N LEU A 77 -1.40 5.55 22.99
CA LEU A 77 -1.55 6.88 23.60
C LEU A 77 -2.09 7.86 22.54
N GLU A 78 -1.31 8.86 22.16
CA GLU A 78 -1.64 9.85 21.12
C GLU A 78 -0.83 9.66 19.83
N MET A 79 0.06 8.67 19.76
CA MET A 79 0.84 8.39 18.56
C MET A 79 0.01 7.53 17.58
N PRO A 80 -0.23 8.00 16.34
CA PRO A 80 -0.90 7.21 15.31
C PRO A 80 0.02 6.14 14.73
N TYR A 81 -0.59 5.02 14.39
CA TYR A 81 0.00 3.92 13.63
C TYR A 81 -0.91 3.64 12.45
N THR A 82 -0.45 3.95 11.25
CA THR A 82 -1.18 3.62 10.03
C THR A 82 -1.12 2.12 9.80
N CYS A 83 -2.28 1.50 9.63
CA CYS A 83 -2.46 0.06 9.54
C CYS A 83 -2.54 -0.38 8.07
N TYR A 84 -1.88 -1.48 7.75
CA TYR A 84 -1.83 -2.06 6.41
C TYR A 84 -2.08 -3.56 6.45
N ASN A 85 -2.60 -4.08 5.35
CA ASN A 85 -2.45 -5.48 5.01
C ASN A 85 -1.28 -5.61 4.03
N VAL A 86 -0.35 -6.49 4.35
CA VAL A 86 0.89 -6.71 3.59
C VAL A 86 1.02 -8.18 3.28
N LYS A 87 1.14 -8.52 1.98
CA LYS A 87 1.43 -9.87 1.53
C LYS A 87 2.94 -10.14 1.70
N VAL A 88 3.28 -11.24 2.37
CA VAL A 88 4.67 -11.70 2.53
C VAL A 88 5.13 -12.38 1.24
N ILE A 89 6.23 -11.90 0.67
CA ILE A 89 6.81 -12.43 -0.58
C ILE A 89 8.00 -13.33 -0.27
N ASP A 90 8.92 -12.87 0.59
CA ASP A 90 10.10 -13.65 1.00
C ASP A 90 10.57 -13.24 2.40
N ASN A 91 11.17 -14.16 3.15
CA ASN A 91 11.74 -13.88 4.46
C ASN A 91 13.27 -13.73 4.38
N ILE A 92 13.78 -12.59 4.84
CA ILE A 92 15.21 -12.37 5.10
C ILE A 92 15.57 -12.88 6.50
N LYS A 93 14.71 -12.59 7.49
CA LYS A 93 14.82 -13.03 8.90
C LYS A 93 13.43 -13.38 9.43
N GLY A 94 13.34 -14.48 10.17
CA GLY A 94 12.06 -15.02 10.65
C GLY A 94 11.49 -16.05 9.67
N ASP A 95 10.27 -16.49 9.93
CA ASP A 95 9.62 -17.61 9.22
C ASP A 95 8.13 -17.35 8.94
N LEU A 96 7.79 -16.10 8.59
CA LEU A 96 6.41 -15.75 8.25
C LEU A 96 5.91 -16.59 7.07
N PRO A 97 4.66 -17.07 7.07
CA PRO A 97 4.15 -17.85 5.95
C PRO A 97 4.20 -17.06 4.64
N LEU A 98 4.86 -17.60 3.62
CA LEU A 98 4.92 -16.98 2.30
C LEU A 98 3.52 -16.93 1.66
N ASP A 99 3.31 -15.94 0.80
CA ASP A 99 2.04 -15.62 0.14
C ASP A 99 0.87 -15.32 1.09
N SER A 100 1.14 -15.18 2.39
CA SER A 100 0.13 -14.81 3.37
C SER A 100 0.07 -13.31 3.58
N THR A 101 -1.14 -12.81 3.84
CA THR A 101 -1.36 -11.42 4.25
C THR A 101 -1.24 -11.30 5.77
N ILE A 102 -0.42 -10.36 6.22
CA ILE A 102 -0.26 -10.02 7.63
C ILE A 102 -0.73 -8.59 7.93
N LYS A 103 -1.05 -8.33 9.20
CA LYS A 103 -1.37 -6.99 9.69
C LYS A 103 -0.10 -6.24 10.06
N LEU A 104 0.17 -5.13 9.39
CA LEU A 104 1.30 -4.26 9.67
C LEU A 104 0.81 -2.94 10.28
N ASN A 105 1.48 -2.49 11.34
CA ASN A 105 1.31 -1.18 11.95
C ASN A 105 2.57 -0.35 11.70
N LYS A 106 2.48 0.70 10.89
CA LYS A 106 3.58 1.65 10.67
C LYS A 106 3.36 2.90 11.52
N GLU A 107 4.33 3.24 12.36
CA GLU A 107 4.28 4.48 13.15
C GLU A 107 4.22 5.72 12.24
N GLY A 108 3.36 6.66 12.64
CA GLY A 108 2.99 7.84 11.87
C GLY A 108 1.61 7.71 11.22
N GLY A 109 0.96 8.85 10.96
CA GLY A 109 -0.37 8.90 10.36
C GLY A 109 -1.20 10.08 10.83
N ILE A 110 -2.50 10.00 10.57
CA ILE A 110 -3.47 11.04 10.94
C ILE A 110 -3.66 11.12 12.46
N SER A 111 -3.77 12.32 13.02
CA SER A 111 -4.07 12.54 14.44
C SER A 111 -5.45 11.99 14.81
N LYS A 112 -5.65 11.71 16.10
CA LYS A 112 -6.87 11.08 16.63
C LYS A 112 -8.14 11.88 16.40
N ASP A 113 -8.02 13.20 16.36
CA ASP A 113 -9.08 14.16 16.04
C ASP A 113 -9.14 14.52 14.55
N SER A 114 -8.30 13.90 13.72
CA SER A 114 -8.22 14.09 12.26
C SER A 114 -7.88 15.51 11.81
N SER A 115 -7.19 16.29 12.65
CA SER A 115 -6.88 17.69 12.38
C SER A 115 -5.47 17.94 11.83
N TYR A 116 -4.53 16.99 11.97
CA TYR A 116 -3.16 17.09 11.44
C TYR A 116 -2.53 15.69 11.27
N TYR A 117 -1.40 15.60 10.58
CA TYR A 117 -0.58 14.38 10.51
C TYR A 117 0.58 14.43 11.51
N ILE A 118 0.96 13.27 12.04
CA ILE A 118 2.13 13.08 12.88
C ILE A 118 3.09 12.11 12.19
N PHE A 119 4.33 12.52 12.01
CA PHE A 119 5.40 11.66 11.48
C PHE A 119 6.64 11.73 12.36
N LEU A 120 7.47 10.68 12.30
CA LEU A 120 8.84 10.79 12.77
C LEU A 120 9.65 11.54 11.72
N GLU A 121 10.62 12.34 12.16
CA GLU A 121 11.56 13.01 11.25
C GLU A 121 12.26 12.00 10.33
N ASN A 122 12.30 12.30 9.04
CA ASN A 122 12.92 11.47 7.99
C ASN A 122 12.27 10.08 7.79
N ASP A 123 11.11 9.84 8.36
CA ASP A 123 10.34 8.62 8.18
C ASP A 123 9.19 8.84 7.19
N TYR A 124 8.65 7.76 6.64
CA TYR A 124 7.55 7.79 5.68
C TYR A 124 6.62 6.59 5.84
N LEU A 125 5.44 6.68 5.21
CA LEU A 125 4.48 5.59 5.12
C LEU A 125 4.65 4.82 3.81
N PRO A 126 4.48 3.49 3.80
CA PRO A 126 4.47 2.72 2.57
C PRO A 126 3.25 3.11 1.71
N ASP A 127 3.46 3.20 0.41
CA ASP A 127 2.38 3.34 -0.57
C ASP A 127 1.78 1.96 -0.87
N VAL A 128 0.47 1.93 -1.02
CA VAL A 128 -0.24 0.76 -1.56
C VAL A 128 0.24 0.47 -2.98
N GLY A 129 0.42 -0.81 -3.30
CA GLY A 129 0.84 -1.25 -4.63
C GLY A 129 2.36 -1.29 -4.83
N LYS A 130 3.15 -1.11 -3.77
CA LYS A 130 4.62 -1.16 -3.84
C LYS A 130 5.21 -2.26 -2.95
N TYR A 131 6.44 -2.62 -3.27
CA TYR A 131 7.24 -3.61 -2.58
C TYR A 131 8.27 -2.94 -1.68
N TYR A 132 8.41 -3.46 -0.46
CA TYR A 132 9.31 -2.94 0.54
C TYR A 132 10.04 -4.07 1.25
N VAL A 133 11.23 -3.78 1.78
CA VAL A 133 11.77 -4.51 2.92
C VAL A 133 11.17 -3.95 4.20
N PHE A 134 10.50 -4.81 4.96
CA PHE A 134 9.90 -4.49 6.25
C PHE A 134 10.75 -5.05 7.38
N ASN A 135 11.27 -4.18 8.24
CA ASN A 135 11.94 -4.54 9.48
C ASN A 135 10.96 -4.35 10.65
N THR A 136 10.50 -5.46 11.22
CA THR A 136 9.35 -5.44 12.13
C THR A 136 9.60 -6.16 13.44
N ARG A 137 8.85 -5.74 14.46
CA ARG A 137 8.70 -6.45 15.73
C ARG A 137 7.30 -7.02 15.83
N GLU A 138 7.20 -8.30 16.19
CA GLU A 138 5.93 -8.95 16.45
C GLU A 138 5.23 -8.33 17.68
N ARG A 139 3.91 -8.23 17.58
CA ARG A 139 3.03 -7.79 18.65
C ARG A 139 2.03 -8.90 18.97
N ILE A 140 2.30 -9.60 20.07
CA ILE A 140 1.55 -10.80 20.48
C ILE A 140 0.10 -10.46 20.87
N GLU A 141 -0.17 -9.24 21.35
CA GLU A 141 -1.51 -8.89 21.84
C GLU A 141 -2.59 -8.88 20.76
N ASP A 142 -2.23 -8.62 19.51
CA ASP A 142 -3.14 -8.52 18.36
C ASP A 142 -2.67 -9.28 17.12
N ASN A 143 -1.62 -10.10 17.26
CA ASN A 143 -0.96 -10.85 16.18
C ASN A 143 -0.62 -9.95 14.97
N SER A 144 -0.17 -8.73 15.23
CA SER A 144 0.29 -7.79 14.21
C SER A 144 1.81 -7.62 14.27
N TYR A 145 2.35 -6.96 13.24
CA TYR A 145 3.76 -6.61 13.16
C TYR A 145 3.89 -5.10 13.16
N THR A 146 4.82 -4.56 13.95
CA THR A 146 5.05 -3.12 14.04
C THR A 146 6.34 -2.74 13.34
N ALA A 147 6.27 -1.83 12.38
CA ALA A 147 7.40 -1.08 11.84
C ALA A 147 7.38 0.31 12.47
N SER A 148 8.40 0.66 13.26
CA SER A 148 8.43 1.92 14.02
C SER A 148 9.86 2.44 14.02
N GLY A 149 10.02 3.61 13.41
CA GLY A 149 11.31 4.24 13.14
C GLY A 149 11.66 4.34 11.66
N VAL A 150 12.57 5.26 11.35
CA VAL A 150 13.19 5.40 10.03
C VAL A 150 13.84 4.08 9.61
N ASN A 151 13.83 3.77 8.31
CA ASN A 151 14.41 2.54 7.75
C ASN A 151 13.81 1.23 8.29
N CYS A 152 12.69 1.28 9.03
CA CYS A 152 11.88 0.08 9.30
C CYS A 152 11.01 -0.32 8.10
N VAL A 153 10.79 0.59 7.15
CA VAL A 153 10.16 0.35 5.86
C VAL A 153 11.10 0.93 4.81
N VAL A 154 11.57 0.12 3.87
CA VAL A 154 12.50 0.54 2.82
C VAL A 154 11.97 0.13 1.46
N LEU A 155 11.71 1.12 0.60
CA LEU A 155 11.21 0.91 -0.75
C LEU A 155 12.23 0.14 -1.59
N ILE A 156 11.75 -0.83 -2.37
CA ILE A 156 12.52 -1.48 -3.43
C ILE A 156 12.15 -0.76 -4.73
N ASP A 157 12.89 0.30 -5.08
CA ASP A 157 12.61 1.18 -6.23
C ASP A 157 13.53 0.94 -7.44
N ASP A 158 14.48 0.02 -7.32
CA ASP A 158 15.45 -0.32 -8.36
C ASP A 158 14.93 -1.37 -9.36
N ILE A 159 13.64 -1.71 -9.26
CA ILE A 159 12.96 -2.67 -10.15
C ILE A 159 11.71 -2.02 -10.73
N ASP A 160 11.63 -2.00 -12.07
CA ASP A 160 10.37 -1.71 -12.77
C ASP A 160 9.52 -2.98 -12.82
N MET A 161 8.51 -3.05 -11.95
CA MET A 161 7.55 -4.16 -11.90
C MET A 161 6.21 -3.80 -12.58
N GLN A 162 6.03 -2.54 -13.03
CA GLN A 162 4.76 -2.08 -13.60
C GLN A 162 4.62 -2.40 -15.09
N SER A 163 5.71 -2.66 -15.81
CA SER A 163 5.68 -3.01 -17.25
C SER A 163 5.00 -4.34 -17.55
N ASP A 164 4.97 -5.27 -16.60
CA ASP A 164 4.63 -6.68 -16.89
C ASP A 164 3.12 -6.99 -16.73
N ILE A 165 2.31 -6.02 -16.27
CA ILE A 165 0.85 -6.18 -16.10
C ILE A 165 0.06 -5.62 -17.31
N SER A 166 0.60 -4.66 -18.07
CA SER A 166 -0.15 -3.97 -19.14
C SER A 166 -0.22 -4.74 -20.49
N ASP A 167 0.55 -5.81 -20.67
CA ASP A 167 0.65 -6.53 -21.95
C ASP A 167 -0.28 -7.75 -22.08
N ILE A 168 -1.27 -7.90 -21.20
CA ILE A 168 -2.30 -8.94 -21.32
C ILE A 168 -3.27 -8.59 -22.47
N LYS A 169 -2.92 -8.98 -23.70
CA LYS A 169 -3.94 -9.27 -24.72
C LYS A 169 -4.56 -10.63 -24.39
N PRO A 170 -5.90 -10.77 -24.39
CA PRO A 170 -6.54 -12.07 -24.22
C PRO A 170 -6.34 -12.87 -25.51
N ASP A 171 -5.24 -13.63 -25.60
CA ASP A 171 -5.09 -14.68 -26.61
C ASP A 171 -5.62 -15.99 -26.03
N ASN A 172 -6.82 -16.38 -26.46
CA ASN A 172 -7.46 -17.65 -26.11
C ASN A 172 -6.88 -18.81 -26.94
N SER A 173 -5.55 -18.98 -26.94
CA SER A 173 -4.92 -20.16 -27.51
C SER A 173 -3.81 -20.73 -26.61
N ASN A 174 -4.09 -21.94 -26.11
CA ASN A 174 -3.22 -22.90 -25.42
C ASN A 174 -2.99 -22.71 -23.91
N LEU A 175 -3.61 -23.62 -23.14
CA LEU A 175 -3.14 -24.05 -21.83
C LEU A 175 -1.72 -24.62 -21.95
N GLN A 176 -0.73 -23.89 -21.43
CA GLN A 176 0.43 -24.41 -20.69
C GLN A 176 1.22 -23.23 -20.09
N ASN A 177 1.69 -23.40 -18.85
CA ASN A 177 2.45 -22.46 -18.00
C ASN A 177 1.67 -21.34 -17.28
N GLY A 178 1.13 -21.67 -16.10
CA GLY A 178 0.77 -20.69 -15.06
C GLY A 178 1.89 -20.44 -14.04
N GLY A 179 3.15 -20.58 -14.43
CA GLY A 179 4.32 -20.54 -13.53
C GLY A 179 5.42 -19.56 -13.95
N SER A 180 5.10 -18.49 -14.67
CA SER A 180 6.12 -17.72 -15.41
C SER A 180 6.24 -16.23 -15.05
N ILE A 181 5.25 -15.60 -14.40
CA ILE A 181 5.30 -14.15 -14.13
C ILE A 181 5.62 -13.88 -12.65
N ASP A 182 4.93 -14.53 -11.72
CA ASP A 182 5.17 -14.35 -10.29
C ASP A 182 6.59 -14.78 -9.90
N GLN A 183 7.07 -15.93 -10.43
CA GLN A 183 8.44 -16.38 -10.21
C GLN A 183 9.50 -15.45 -10.84
N GLU A 184 9.21 -14.81 -11.97
CA GLU A 184 10.16 -13.87 -12.59
C GLU A 184 10.25 -12.57 -11.78
N ASN A 185 9.10 -12.07 -11.31
CA ASN A 185 9.00 -10.90 -10.45
C ASN A 185 9.66 -11.12 -9.09
N ASP A 186 9.44 -12.28 -8.47
CA ASP A 186 10.10 -12.66 -7.23
C ASP A 186 11.62 -12.75 -7.42
N ASN A 187 12.08 -13.35 -8.53
CA ASN A 187 13.50 -13.39 -8.87
C ASN A 187 14.09 -11.99 -9.08
N LYS A 188 13.37 -11.06 -9.72
CA LYS A 188 13.82 -9.66 -9.83
C LYS A 188 13.95 -9.03 -8.44
N LEU A 189 12.93 -9.15 -7.59
CA LEU A 189 12.91 -8.65 -6.20
C LEU A 189 14.09 -9.16 -5.39
N MET A 190 14.34 -10.47 -5.40
CA MET A 190 15.44 -11.09 -4.66
C MET A 190 16.82 -10.70 -5.21
N ASN A 191 16.90 -10.14 -6.41
CA ASN A 191 18.14 -9.62 -7.00
C ASN A 191 18.30 -8.10 -6.88
N SER A 192 17.33 -7.38 -6.30
CA SER A 192 17.48 -5.94 -6.02
C SER A 192 18.66 -5.65 -5.10
N GLY A 193 19.27 -4.48 -5.29
CA GLY A 193 20.30 -3.97 -4.40
C GLY A 193 19.80 -3.81 -2.96
N ILE A 194 18.54 -3.37 -2.78
CA ILE A 194 17.93 -3.23 -1.45
C ILE A 194 17.74 -4.59 -0.77
N TYR A 195 17.23 -5.60 -1.47
CA TYR A 195 17.12 -6.94 -0.90
C TYR A 195 18.49 -7.48 -0.49
N GLN A 196 19.48 -7.38 -1.39
CA GLN A 196 20.83 -7.88 -1.12
C GLN A 196 21.51 -7.14 0.04
N LEU A 197 21.27 -5.83 0.18
CA LEU A 197 21.74 -5.04 1.32
C LEU A 197 21.19 -5.59 2.64
N TYR A 198 19.88 -5.85 2.72
CA TYR A 198 19.26 -6.34 3.96
C TYR A 198 19.57 -7.82 4.22
N LEU A 199 19.78 -8.62 3.18
CA LEU A 199 20.26 -9.99 3.31
C LEU A 199 21.69 -10.04 3.87
N ASP A 200 22.60 -9.17 3.40
CA ASP A 200 23.94 -9.02 3.98
C ASP A 200 23.87 -8.50 5.42
N ALA A 201 23.00 -7.52 5.66
CA ALA A 201 22.79 -6.96 7.00
C ALA A 201 22.34 -8.02 8.01
N TYR A 202 21.45 -8.94 7.61
CA TYR A 202 21.03 -10.05 8.46
C TYR A 202 22.18 -11.03 8.77
N LYS A 203 22.94 -11.43 7.74
CA LYS A 203 24.12 -12.31 7.91
C LYS A 203 25.16 -11.71 8.86
N ASN A 204 25.22 -10.39 8.93
CA ASN A 204 26.19 -9.62 9.74
C ASN A 204 25.51 -8.76 10.82
N GLN A 205 24.32 -9.17 11.28
CA GLN A 205 23.52 -8.34 12.19
C GLN A 205 24.26 -8.08 13.50
N ILE A 206 24.03 -6.90 14.06
CA ILE A 206 24.49 -6.55 15.40
C ILE A 206 23.31 -6.80 16.34
N ALA A 207 23.34 -7.94 17.03
CA ALA A 207 22.27 -8.28 17.96
C ALA A 207 22.22 -7.26 19.10
N PHE A 208 21.05 -6.66 19.29
CA PHE A 208 20.81 -5.78 20.42
C PHE A 208 20.83 -6.59 21.72
N ASP A 209 21.77 -6.26 22.62
CA ASP A 209 21.83 -6.80 23.97
C ASP A 209 21.41 -5.70 24.94
N PRO A 210 20.23 -5.77 25.56
CA PRO A 210 19.74 -4.73 26.47
C PRO A 210 20.57 -4.61 27.76
N ASN A 211 21.54 -5.51 27.99
CA ASN A 211 22.38 -5.53 29.19
C ASN A 211 23.85 -5.16 28.93
N LYS A 212 24.21 -4.77 27.70
CA LYS A 212 25.55 -4.27 27.36
C LYS A 212 25.59 -2.77 27.12
#